data_AF-A0A8I1U8M8-F1
#
_entry.id   AF-A0A8I1U8M8-F1
#
_cell.length_a   1.000
_cell.length_b   1.000
_cell.length_c   1.000
_cell.angle_alpha   90.00
_cell.angle_beta   90.00
_cell.angle_gamma   90.00
#
_symmetry.space_group_name_H-M   'P 1'
#
loop_
_entity.id
_entity.type
_entity.pdbx_description
1 polymer ?
#
loop_
_entity_poly.entity_id
_entity_poly.type
_entity_poly.pdbx_seq_one_letter_code
_entity_poly.pdbx_strand_id
1 'polypeptide(L)'
;MSPNVPPGAAMLLDFIAKLETNRQGQAAYETIIGYRNEKPGALPRPITEMTLEELLAEQKRWVRNLKAPSGAAGRYQIIRPTLLSLIAELGVPLSARFTPDLQDRFGFALLKRRGWTQFAANGLPLRQFGDRLAREWASWPVLAPQQGAHRQVQRGESYYAGDGINASLTRAATAEAMLAEVLNELNRPAQPAPAPAPAPTPPAPAPRRGIVGWVLFWGLVAAGLVVGAFTIPLPF
;
A
#
# COMPACT_ATOMS: atom_id res chain seq x y z
N MET A 1 -1.70 1.50 -2.86
CA MET A 1 -1.21 1.21 -4.22
C MET A 1 -1.93 2.13 -5.20
N SER A 2 -1.17 2.80 -6.07
CA SER A 2 -1.67 3.62 -7.18
C SER A 2 -2.47 2.77 -8.17
N PRO A 3 -3.60 3.27 -8.70
CA PRO A 3 -4.35 2.59 -9.75
C PRO A 3 -3.58 2.48 -11.08
N ASN A 4 -2.50 3.26 -11.25
CA ASN A 4 -1.67 3.25 -12.47
C ASN A 4 -0.57 2.17 -12.44
N VAL A 5 -0.54 1.33 -11.41
CA VAL A 5 0.38 0.19 -11.31
C VAL A 5 -0.39 -1.10 -11.62
N PRO A 6 0.01 -1.89 -12.63
CA PRO A 6 -0.67 -3.14 -12.96
C PRO A 6 -0.68 -4.13 -11.77
N PRO A 7 -1.72 -4.97 -11.62
CA PRO A 7 -1.86 -5.87 -10.46
C PRO A 7 -0.62 -6.73 -10.16
N GLY A 8 -0.01 -7.35 -11.17
CA GLY A 8 1.22 -8.13 -10.99
C GLY A 8 2.42 -7.29 -10.53
N ALA A 9 2.55 -6.05 -11.03
CA ALA A 9 3.60 -5.14 -10.57
C ALA A 9 3.34 -4.67 -9.14
N ALA A 10 2.08 -4.40 -8.81
CA ALA A 10 1.65 -4.02 -7.46
C ALA A 10 1.99 -5.11 -6.44
N MET A 11 1.68 -6.37 -6.77
CA MET A 11 2.02 -7.53 -5.94
C MET A 11 3.53 -7.62 -5.66
N LEU A 12 4.35 -7.46 -6.69
CA LEU A 12 5.81 -7.48 -6.55
C LEU A 12 6.32 -6.30 -5.70
N LEU A 13 5.80 -5.10 -5.94
CA LEU A 13 6.15 -3.90 -5.19
C LEU A 13 5.76 -4.00 -3.71
N ASP A 14 4.61 -4.61 -3.40
CA ASP A 14 4.17 -4.84 -2.03
C ASP A 14 5.12 -5.80 -1.29
N PHE A 15 5.56 -6.86 -1.98
CA PHE A 15 6.56 -7.78 -1.44
C PHE A 15 7.89 -7.07 -1.17
N ILE A 16 8.40 -6.29 -2.12
CA ILE A 16 9.63 -5.51 -1.96
C ILE A 16 9.49 -4.51 -0.81
N ALA A 17 8.38 -3.76 -0.75
CA ALA A 17 8.13 -2.78 0.31
C ALA A 17 8.16 -3.39 1.70
N LYS A 18 7.65 -4.63 1.85
CA LYS A 18 7.72 -5.37 3.12
C LYS A 18 9.17 -5.65 3.54
N LEU A 19 10.03 -6.02 2.59
CA LEU A 19 11.46 -6.23 2.87
C LEU A 19 12.15 -4.91 3.25
N GLU A 20 11.89 -3.86 2.48
CA GLU A 20 12.56 -2.56 2.61
C GLU A 20 12.16 -1.78 3.87
N THR A 21 10.91 -1.92 4.32
CA THR A 21 10.37 -1.09 5.40
C THR A 21 9.96 -1.87 6.64
N ASN A 22 9.64 -3.16 6.54
CA ASN A 22 8.97 -3.90 7.61
C ASN A 22 7.79 -3.12 8.25
N ARG A 23 7.07 -2.36 7.43
CA ARG A 23 5.88 -1.58 7.77
C ARG A 23 4.79 -1.87 6.74
N GLN A 24 3.56 -1.51 7.06
CA GLN A 24 2.39 -1.71 6.21
C GLN A 24 1.58 -0.41 6.11
N GLY A 25 0.73 -0.31 5.09
CA GLY A 25 -0.12 0.87 4.87
C GLY A 25 0.67 2.17 4.81
N GLN A 26 0.12 3.24 5.39
CA GLN A 26 0.70 4.57 5.38
C GLN A 26 2.13 4.62 5.96
N ALA A 27 2.40 3.86 7.01
CA ALA A 27 3.70 3.87 7.68
C ALA A 27 4.85 3.42 6.75
N ALA A 28 4.58 2.53 5.79
CA ALA A 28 5.59 2.14 4.80
C ALA A 28 6.00 3.32 3.91
N TYR A 29 5.04 4.16 3.50
CA TYR A 29 5.28 5.35 2.66
C TYR A 29 6.01 6.47 3.38
N GLU A 30 6.08 6.43 4.71
CA GLU A 30 6.74 7.44 5.54
C GLU A 30 8.10 6.97 6.08
N THR A 31 8.43 5.70 5.88
CA THR A 31 9.65 5.09 6.41
C THR A 31 10.88 5.73 5.78
N ILE A 32 11.81 6.20 6.60
CA ILE A 32 13.16 6.59 6.16
C ILE A 32 14.20 5.69 6.81
N ILE A 33 15.41 5.69 6.25
CA ILE A 33 16.53 4.85 6.71
C ILE A 33 16.65 4.79 8.24
N GLY A 34 16.66 3.57 8.79
CA GLY A 34 16.78 3.33 10.23
C GLY A 34 15.61 3.88 11.06
N TYR A 35 14.42 3.99 10.48
CA TYR A 35 13.18 4.47 11.11
C TYR A 35 13.33 5.86 11.74
N ARG A 36 14.18 6.71 11.16
CA ARG A 36 14.47 8.03 11.73
C ARG A 36 13.24 8.94 11.78
N ASN A 37 12.24 8.73 10.93
CA ASN A 37 10.96 9.43 10.97
C ASN A 37 10.19 9.19 12.28
N GLU A 38 10.45 8.08 12.99
CA GLU A 38 9.82 7.77 14.27
C GLU A 38 10.49 8.49 15.46
N LYS A 39 11.63 9.16 15.24
CA LYS A 39 12.30 9.94 16.28
C LYS A 39 11.71 11.35 16.34
N PRO A 40 11.29 11.83 17.53
CA PRO A 40 10.75 13.18 17.69
C PRO A 40 11.70 14.25 17.13
N GLY A 41 11.15 15.17 16.33
CA GLY A 41 11.91 16.28 15.75
C GLY A 41 12.89 15.90 14.64
N ALA A 42 12.93 14.64 14.19
CA ALA A 42 13.83 14.22 13.12
C ALA A 42 13.47 14.85 11.77
N LEU A 43 12.18 15.04 11.51
CA LEU A 43 11.64 15.66 10.29
C LEU A 43 10.69 16.80 10.67
N PRO A 44 10.62 17.87 9.85
CA PRO A 44 9.68 18.97 10.10
C PRO A 44 8.22 18.58 9.84
N ARG A 45 7.97 17.56 9.01
CA ARG A 45 6.66 17.01 8.65
C ARG A 45 6.82 15.61 8.05
N PRO A 46 5.74 14.82 7.84
CA PRO A 46 5.81 13.56 7.12
C PRO A 46 6.38 13.73 5.71
N ILE A 47 7.24 12.80 5.24
CA ILE A 47 7.84 12.90 3.90
C ILE A 47 6.80 12.87 2.77
N THR A 48 5.63 12.28 3.02
CA THR A 48 4.49 12.22 2.08
C THR A 48 3.83 13.59 1.85
N GLU A 49 4.07 14.54 2.74
CA GLU A 49 3.59 15.92 2.64
C GLU A 49 4.63 16.89 2.06
N MET A 50 5.89 16.44 1.94
CA MET A 50 6.98 17.24 1.38
C MET A 50 6.87 17.32 -0.14
N THR A 51 7.27 18.46 -0.70
CA THR A 51 7.60 18.54 -2.12
C THR A 51 8.84 17.70 -2.42
N LEU A 52 9.06 17.34 -3.69
CA LEU A 52 10.27 16.64 -4.10
C LEU A 52 11.53 17.47 -3.84
N GLU A 53 11.45 18.80 -3.99
CA GLU A 53 12.53 19.71 -3.62
C GLU A 53 12.88 19.62 -2.12
N GLU A 54 11.87 19.70 -1.25
CA GLU A 54 12.02 19.59 0.19
C GLU A 54 12.60 18.23 0.59
N LEU A 55 12.08 17.14 0.01
CA LEU A 55 12.58 15.80 0.27
C LEU A 55 14.04 15.63 -0.17
N LEU A 56 14.42 16.13 -1.35
CA LEU A 56 15.81 16.07 -1.83
C LEU A 56 16.77 16.86 -0.91
N ALA A 57 16.30 17.95 -0.30
CA ALA A 57 17.05 18.71 0.69
C ALA A 57 17.19 17.93 2.01
N GLU A 58 16.11 17.31 2.49
CA GLU A 58 16.12 16.48 3.70
C GLU A 58 17.02 15.24 3.56
N GLN A 59 16.96 14.53 2.41
CA GLN A 59 17.85 13.42 2.10
C GLN A 59 19.33 13.84 2.17
N LYS A 60 19.66 15.05 1.71
CA LYS A 60 21.01 15.60 1.82
C LYS A 60 21.35 15.96 3.27
N ARG A 61 20.41 16.55 4.02
CA ARG A 61 20.57 16.97 5.42
C ARG A 61 20.89 15.78 6.32
N TRP A 62 20.14 14.69 6.29
CA TRP A 62 20.40 13.58 7.21
C TRP A 62 21.62 12.74 6.85
N VAL A 63 22.01 12.66 5.57
CA VAL A 63 23.29 12.04 5.18
C VAL A 63 24.47 12.86 5.70
N ARG A 64 24.44 14.19 5.53
CA ARG A 64 25.56 15.06 5.92
C ARG A 64 25.63 15.35 7.41
N ASN A 65 24.50 15.71 8.01
CA ASN A 65 24.42 16.22 9.37
C ASN A 65 24.19 15.10 10.38
N LEU A 66 23.35 14.11 10.04
CA LEU A 66 22.99 13.00 10.93
C LEU A 66 23.78 11.72 10.64
N LYS A 67 24.77 11.80 9.73
CA LYS A 67 25.68 10.71 9.31
C LYS A 67 24.95 9.40 9.00
N ALA A 68 23.76 9.50 8.39
CA ALA A 68 23.03 8.32 7.94
C ALA A 68 23.80 7.62 6.79
N PRO A 69 23.78 6.28 6.73
CA PRO A 69 24.50 5.53 5.68
C PRO A 69 23.93 5.77 4.28
N SER A 70 22.66 6.19 4.18
CA SER A 70 22.01 6.49 2.91
C SER A 70 20.96 7.59 3.03
N GLY A 71 20.54 8.09 1.86
CA GLY A 71 19.40 8.99 1.72
C GLY A 71 18.05 8.28 1.61
N ALA A 72 17.95 6.98 1.92
CA ALA A 72 16.78 6.18 1.55
C ALA A 72 15.49 6.67 2.23
N ALA A 73 14.42 6.79 1.44
CA ALA A 73 13.12 7.28 1.88
C ALA A 73 11.96 6.59 1.18
N GLY A 74 10.85 6.50 1.91
CA GLY A 74 9.58 5.99 1.43
C GLY A 74 9.52 4.47 1.32
N ARG A 75 8.40 4.03 0.75
CA ARG A 75 8.00 2.62 0.64
C ARG A 75 9.00 1.75 -0.11
N TYR A 76 9.77 2.35 -1.00
CA TYR A 76 10.75 1.69 -1.86
C TYR A 76 12.19 2.12 -1.57
N GLN A 77 12.42 2.79 -0.43
CA GLN A 77 13.76 3.21 0.05
C GLN A 77 14.59 3.95 -1.03
N ILE A 78 13.94 4.85 -1.78
CA ILE A 78 14.55 5.56 -2.91
C ILE A 78 15.61 6.54 -2.40
N ILE A 79 16.85 6.40 -2.85
CA ILE A 79 17.94 7.31 -2.49
C ILE A 79 17.97 8.54 -3.41
N ARG A 80 18.60 9.62 -2.94
CA ARG A 80 18.64 10.93 -3.63
C ARG A 80 19.05 10.88 -5.11
N PRO A 81 20.14 10.20 -5.52
CA PRO A 81 20.50 10.12 -6.94
C PRO A 81 19.43 9.42 -7.79
N THR A 82 18.85 8.33 -7.28
CA THR A 82 17.76 7.61 -7.94
C THR A 82 16.52 8.48 -8.05
N LEU A 83 16.17 9.23 -7.01
CA LEU A 83 15.03 10.14 -7.02
C LEU A 83 15.19 11.23 -8.08
N LEU A 84 16.37 11.88 -8.17
CA LEU A 84 16.65 12.85 -9.23
C LEU A 84 16.48 12.27 -10.64
N SER A 85 16.97 11.05 -10.84
CA SER A 85 16.83 10.35 -12.12
C SER A 85 15.37 10.02 -12.45
N LEU A 86 14.58 9.59 -11.46
CA LEU A 86 13.17 9.29 -11.63
C LEU A 86 12.31 10.54 -11.91
N ILE A 87 12.63 11.66 -11.25
CA ILE A 87 12.01 12.96 -11.48
C ILE A 87 12.19 13.38 -12.94
N ALA A 88 13.42 13.28 -13.45
CA ALA A 88 13.73 13.59 -14.83
C ALA A 88 13.06 12.63 -15.82
N GLU A 89 13.12 11.31 -15.55
CA GLU A 89 12.52 10.28 -16.41
C GLU A 89 11.00 10.45 -16.57
N LEU A 90 10.30 10.77 -15.49
CA LEU A 90 8.84 10.86 -15.49
C LEU A 90 8.32 12.29 -15.70
N GLY A 91 9.20 13.28 -15.86
CA GLY A 91 8.81 14.69 -16.05
C GLY A 91 8.02 15.27 -14.88
N VAL A 92 8.30 14.84 -13.65
CA VAL A 92 7.56 15.27 -12.46
C VAL A 92 8.15 16.60 -11.97
N PRO A 93 7.36 17.66 -11.76
CA PRO A 93 7.90 18.93 -11.28
C PRO A 93 8.39 18.80 -9.83
N LEU A 94 9.45 19.53 -9.47
CA LEU A 94 10.00 19.53 -8.11
C LEU A 94 9.00 20.00 -7.03
N SER A 95 7.98 20.76 -7.43
CA SER A 95 6.87 21.21 -6.58
C SER A 95 5.84 20.11 -6.28
N ALA A 96 5.85 18.99 -6.99
CA ALA A 96 4.97 17.86 -6.69
C ALA A 96 5.28 17.29 -5.31
N ARG A 97 4.25 16.81 -4.60
CA ARG A 97 4.40 16.16 -3.29
C ARG A 97 4.78 14.69 -3.44
N PHE A 98 5.61 14.17 -2.53
CA PHE A 98 6.05 12.77 -2.48
C PHE A 98 4.98 11.81 -1.92
N THR A 99 3.76 11.94 -2.45
CA THR A 99 2.57 11.18 -2.04
C THR A 99 2.74 9.68 -2.24
N PRO A 100 1.93 8.84 -1.56
CA PRO A 100 1.89 7.41 -1.81
C PRO A 100 1.71 7.02 -3.29
N ASP A 101 0.82 7.72 -4.01
CA ASP A 101 0.62 7.49 -5.44
C ASP A 101 1.89 7.74 -6.27
N LEU A 102 2.58 8.85 -6.00
CA LEU A 102 3.82 9.18 -6.70
C LEU A 102 4.93 8.19 -6.36
N GLN A 103 5.02 7.74 -5.11
CA GLN A 103 5.96 6.69 -4.71
C GLN A 103 5.70 5.39 -5.48
N ASP A 104 4.45 4.94 -5.61
CA ASP A 104 4.09 3.73 -6.37
C ASP A 104 4.46 3.87 -7.86
N ARG A 105 4.24 5.05 -8.46
CA ARG A 105 4.66 5.35 -9.83
C ARG A 105 6.18 5.27 -10.00
N PHE A 106 6.93 5.78 -9.03
CA PHE A 106 8.39 5.66 -9.01
C PHE A 106 8.85 4.21 -8.84
N GLY A 107 8.25 3.45 -7.91
CA GLY A 107 8.54 2.03 -7.75
C GLY A 107 8.30 1.25 -9.04
N PHE A 108 7.21 1.54 -9.74
CA PHE A 108 6.92 0.90 -11.03
C PHE A 108 7.92 1.31 -12.12
N ALA A 109 8.37 2.57 -12.16
CA ALA A 109 9.43 2.99 -13.06
C ALA A 109 10.74 2.22 -12.80
N LEU A 110 11.10 1.97 -11.54
CA LEU A 110 12.26 1.14 -11.19
C LEU A 110 12.11 -0.30 -11.69
N LEU A 111 10.93 -0.92 -11.55
CA LEU A 111 10.67 -2.24 -12.14
C LEU A 111 10.84 -2.23 -13.66
N LYS A 112 10.35 -1.19 -14.35
CA LYS A 112 10.55 -1.03 -15.81
C LYS A 112 12.03 -0.95 -16.18
N ARG A 113 12.85 -0.20 -15.43
CA ARG A 113 14.32 -0.15 -15.63
C ARG A 113 14.97 -1.52 -15.53
N ARG A 114 14.44 -2.41 -14.68
CA ARG A 114 14.94 -3.79 -14.51
C ARG A 114 14.34 -4.80 -15.49
N GLY A 115 13.49 -4.36 -16.41
CA GLY A 115 12.97 -5.18 -17.49
C GLY A 115 11.58 -5.74 -17.25
N TRP A 116 10.77 -5.09 -16.39
CA TRP A 116 9.37 -5.48 -16.15
C TRP A 116 8.59 -5.76 -17.43
N THR A 117 8.68 -4.88 -18.44
CA THR A 117 7.94 -5.04 -19.69
C THR A 117 8.29 -6.34 -20.41
N GLN A 118 9.58 -6.70 -20.44
CA GLN A 118 10.04 -7.94 -21.07
C GLN A 118 9.63 -9.16 -20.23
N PHE A 119 9.75 -9.07 -18.91
CA PHE A 119 9.35 -10.13 -17.99
C PHE A 119 7.85 -10.42 -18.07
N ALA A 120 7.02 -9.38 -18.05
CA ALA A 120 5.58 -9.51 -18.11
C ALA A 120 5.09 -10.06 -19.47
N ALA A 121 5.88 -9.87 -20.54
CA ALA A 121 5.62 -10.45 -21.85
C ALA A 121 6.25 -11.84 -22.05
N ASN A 122 6.73 -12.50 -20.99
CA ASN A 122 7.47 -13.78 -21.04
C ASN A 122 8.77 -13.75 -21.89
N GLY A 123 9.29 -12.56 -22.21
CA GLY A 123 10.51 -12.36 -23.00
C GLY A 123 11.79 -12.23 -22.17
N LEU A 124 11.69 -12.18 -20.84
CA LEU A 124 12.84 -12.18 -19.92
C LEU A 124 12.67 -13.31 -18.90
N PRO A 125 13.60 -14.28 -18.84
CA PRO A 125 13.50 -15.39 -17.89
C PRO A 125 13.43 -14.91 -16.44
N LEU A 126 12.59 -15.57 -15.63
CA LEU A 126 12.34 -15.24 -14.22
C LEU A 126 13.63 -15.00 -13.43
N ARG A 127 14.60 -15.93 -13.56
CA ARG A 127 15.89 -15.83 -12.87
C ARG A 127 16.66 -14.57 -13.26
N GLN A 128 16.71 -14.26 -14.56
CA GLN A 128 17.38 -13.06 -15.06
C GLN A 128 16.68 -11.78 -14.59
N PHE A 129 15.35 -11.77 -14.56
CA PHE A 129 14.60 -10.64 -14.00
C PHE A 129 14.91 -10.45 -12.51
N GLY A 130 14.85 -11.52 -11.71
CA GLY A 130 15.19 -11.47 -10.29
C GLY A 130 16.63 -11.01 -10.02
N ASP A 131 17.61 -11.45 -10.83
CA ASP A 131 18.99 -10.95 -10.74
C ASP A 131 19.12 -9.46 -11.11
N ARG A 132 18.26 -8.94 -11.99
CA ARG A 132 18.18 -7.49 -12.26
C ARG A 132 17.53 -6.73 -11.11
N LEU A 133 16.52 -7.30 -10.44
CA LEU A 133 15.90 -6.70 -9.26
C LEU A 133 16.90 -6.57 -8.09
N ALA A 134 17.78 -7.57 -7.89
CA ALA A 134 18.83 -7.54 -6.86
C ALA A 134 19.79 -6.34 -7.00
N ARG A 135 19.89 -5.76 -8.20
CA ARG A 135 20.73 -4.57 -8.49
C ARG A 135 20.00 -3.24 -8.25
N GLU A 136 18.74 -3.29 -7.83
CA GLU A 136 17.93 -2.12 -7.47
C GLU A 136 17.64 -2.12 -5.97
N TRP A 137 17.24 -3.27 -5.41
CA TRP A 137 16.91 -3.43 -4.00
C TRP A 137 17.88 -4.40 -3.34
N ALA A 138 18.67 -3.90 -2.39
CA ALA A 138 19.68 -4.70 -1.70
C ALA A 138 19.08 -5.83 -0.85
N SER A 139 17.82 -5.66 -0.40
CA SER A 139 17.07 -6.68 0.33
C SER A 139 16.62 -7.85 -0.54
N TRP A 140 16.66 -7.71 -1.86
CA TRP A 140 16.32 -8.76 -2.82
C TRP A 140 17.55 -9.63 -3.13
N PRO A 141 17.44 -10.97 -3.08
CA PRO A 141 18.58 -11.86 -3.28
C PRO A 141 18.96 -11.99 -4.76
N VAL A 142 20.25 -12.19 -5.03
CA VAL A 142 20.66 -12.78 -6.30
C VAL A 142 20.15 -14.22 -6.39
N LEU A 143 19.74 -14.63 -7.58
CA LEU A 143 19.14 -15.94 -7.83
C LEU A 143 20.16 -16.95 -8.38
N ALA A 144 21.33 -16.50 -8.84
CA ALA A 144 22.45 -17.35 -9.24
C ALA A 144 23.80 -16.79 -8.76
N PRO A 145 24.85 -17.63 -8.64
CA PRO A 145 26.21 -17.17 -8.44
C PRO A 145 26.63 -16.19 -9.55
N GLN A 146 27.15 -15.02 -9.17
CA GLN A 146 27.59 -13.99 -10.11
C GLN A 146 28.56 -13.00 -9.45
N GLN A 147 29.15 -12.12 -10.26
CA GLN A 147 29.87 -10.95 -9.75
C GLN A 147 28.88 -9.94 -9.15
N GLY A 148 28.95 -9.77 -7.83
CA GLY A 148 28.27 -8.71 -7.10
C GLY A 148 29.03 -7.38 -7.19
N ALA A 149 28.53 -6.35 -6.51
CA ALA A 149 29.15 -5.02 -6.52
C ALA A 149 30.56 -5.01 -5.89
N HIS A 150 30.82 -5.89 -4.91
CA HIS A 150 32.07 -5.88 -4.14
C HIS A 150 32.87 -7.18 -4.23
N ARG A 151 32.17 -8.31 -4.43
CA ARG A 151 32.79 -9.64 -4.53
C ARG A 151 31.91 -10.58 -5.34
N GLN A 152 32.41 -11.78 -5.59
CA GLN A 152 31.57 -12.89 -6.03
C GLN A 152 30.50 -13.17 -4.96
N VAL A 153 29.25 -13.27 -5.40
CA VAL A 153 28.09 -13.53 -4.55
C VAL A 153 27.42 -14.82 -4.98
N GLN A 154 26.90 -15.56 -4.01
CA GLN A 154 26.19 -16.82 -4.19
C GLN A 154 24.68 -16.60 -4.18
N ARG A 155 23.94 -17.55 -4.76
CA ARG A 155 22.46 -17.54 -4.72
C ARG A 155 21.95 -17.33 -3.29
N GLY A 156 21.07 -16.35 -3.11
CA GLY A 156 20.49 -15.98 -1.82
C GLY A 156 21.19 -14.80 -1.12
N GLU A 157 22.38 -14.41 -1.55
CA GLU A 157 23.07 -13.23 -1.03
C GLU A 157 22.53 -11.93 -1.67
N SER A 158 22.81 -10.78 -1.05
CA SER A 158 22.58 -9.48 -1.69
C SER A 158 23.56 -9.27 -2.83
N TYR A 159 23.17 -8.57 -3.89
CA TYR A 159 24.09 -8.10 -4.93
C TYR A 159 25.21 -7.22 -4.36
N TYR A 160 24.94 -6.53 -3.25
CA TYR A 160 25.86 -5.63 -2.56
C TYR A 160 26.62 -6.29 -1.40
N ALA A 161 26.51 -7.62 -1.23
CA ALA A 161 27.21 -8.31 -0.16
C ALA A 161 28.73 -8.04 -0.24
N GLY A 162 29.32 -7.71 0.92
CA GLY A 162 30.72 -7.31 1.04
C GLY A 162 30.95 -5.84 1.45
N ASP A 163 29.92 -5.01 1.45
CA ASP A 163 30.02 -3.61 1.93
C ASP A 163 29.84 -3.45 3.46
N GLY A 164 29.50 -4.54 4.16
CA GLY A 164 29.27 -4.56 5.61
C GLY A 164 27.93 -3.97 6.07
N ILE A 165 27.06 -3.56 5.15
CA ILE A 165 25.79 -2.88 5.45
C ILE A 165 24.60 -3.61 4.82
N ASN A 166 24.73 -4.03 3.56
CA ASN A 166 23.64 -4.58 2.79
C ASN A 166 23.56 -6.10 2.87
N ALA A 167 22.33 -6.60 3.06
CA ALA A 167 22.01 -8.02 3.13
C ALA A 167 20.66 -8.30 2.48
N SER A 168 20.50 -9.49 1.91
CA SER A 168 19.19 -9.97 1.47
C SER A 168 18.31 -10.24 2.69
N LEU A 169 17.05 -9.82 2.61
CA LEU A 169 16.06 -10.00 3.68
C LEU A 169 15.03 -11.09 3.35
N THR A 170 15.23 -11.82 2.24
CA THR A 170 14.42 -12.98 1.86
C THR A 170 15.27 -14.10 1.27
N ARG A 171 14.73 -15.31 1.27
CA ARG A 171 15.37 -16.47 0.64
C ARG A 171 15.18 -16.40 -0.87
N ALA A 172 16.17 -16.84 -1.65
CA ALA A 172 16.06 -16.91 -3.10
C ALA A 172 14.84 -17.74 -3.57
N ALA A 173 14.51 -18.82 -2.87
CA ALA A 173 13.32 -19.63 -3.19
C ALA A 173 12.01 -18.84 -3.00
N THR A 174 11.92 -18.01 -1.96
CA THR A 174 10.75 -17.14 -1.72
C THR A 174 10.65 -16.05 -2.77
N ALA A 175 11.78 -15.46 -3.17
CA ALA A 175 11.84 -14.48 -4.25
C ALA A 175 11.42 -15.10 -5.60
N GLU A 176 11.88 -16.32 -5.92
CA GLU A 176 11.48 -17.06 -7.12
C GLU A 176 9.99 -17.39 -7.11
N ALA A 177 9.45 -17.84 -5.95
CA ALA A 177 8.03 -18.12 -5.79
C ALA A 177 7.18 -16.86 -6.02
N MET A 178 7.57 -15.71 -5.46
CA MET A 178 6.89 -14.43 -5.69
C MET A 178 6.89 -14.05 -7.18
N LEU A 179 8.00 -14.21 -7.90
CA LEU A 179 8.03 -13.95 -9.33
C LEU A 179 7.14 -14.92 -10.13
N ALA A 180 7.04 -16.19 -9.71
CA ALA A 180 6.13 -17.14 -10.33
C ALA A 180 4.65 -16.78 -10.07
N GLU A 181 4.31 -16.34 -8.86
CA GLU A 181 2.98 -15.82 -8.52
C GLU A 181 2.61 -14.61 -9.37
N VAL A 182 3.56 -13.69 -9.58
CA VAL A 182 3.37 -12.53 -10.46
C VAL A 182 3.09 -12.98 -11.90
N LEU A 183 3.81 -13.97 -12.44
CA LEU A 183 3.51 -14.50 -13.78
C LEU A 183 2.11 -15.15 -13.84
N ASN A 184 1.71 -15.85 -12.79
CA ASN A 184 0.36 -16.42 -12.71
C ASN A 184 -0.72 -15.32 -12.66
N GLU A 185 -0.47 -14.23 -11.96
CA GLU A 185 -1.36 -13.06 -11.92
C GLU A 185 -1.48 -12.41 -13.31
N LEU A 186 -0.35 -12.24 -14.01
CA LEU A 186 -0.33 -11.64 -15.35
C LEU A 186 -1.06 -12.50 -16.40
N ASN A 187 -1.05 -13.82 -16.23
CA ASN A 187 -1.74 -14.77 -17.11
C ASN A 187 -3.18 -15.07 -16.65
N ARG A 188 -3.64 -14.48 -15.55
CA ARG A 188 -5.02 -14.70 -15.08
C ARG A 188 -5.98 -14.13 -16.12
N PRO A 189 -6.96 -14.90 -16.61
CA PRO A 189 -8.01 -14.36 -17.46
C PRO A 189 -8.67 -13.18 -16.75
N ALA A 190 -8.93 -12.10 -17.48
CA ALA A 190 -9.72 -10.99 -16.93
C ALA A 190 -11.03 -11.58 -16.39
N GLN A 191 -11.28 -11.43 -15.08
CA GLN A 191 -12.56 -11.80 -14.53
C GLN A 191 -13.63 -10.99 -15.28
N PRO A 192 -14.74 -11.62 -15.71
CA PRO A 192 -15.87 -10.87 -16.22
C PRO A 192 -16.20 -9.78 -15.21
N ALA A 193 -16.38 -8.54 -15.67
CA ALA A 193 -16.83 -7.47 -14.81
C ALA A 193 -18.04 -7.97 -13.99
N PRO A 194 -18.10 -7.73 -12.67
CA PRO A 194 -19.27 -8.10 -11.90
C PRO A 194 -20.48 -7.50 -12.62
N ALA A 195 -21.47 -8.36 -12.92
CA ALA A 195 -22.70 -7.93 -13.54
C ALA A 195 -23.23 -6.71 -12.76
N PRO A 196 -23.69 -5.64 -13.44
CA PRO A 196 -24.22 -4.48 -12.75
C PRO A 196 -25.23 -4.96 -11.71
N ALA A 197 -25.02 -4.55 -10.46
CA ALA A 197 -25.90 -4.93 -9.36
C ALA A 197 -27.35 -4.65 -9.79
N PRO A 198 -28.30 -5.59 -9.57
CA PRO A 198 -29.70 -5.31 -9.85
C PRO A 198 -30.08 -4.01 -9.14
N ALA A 199 -30.72 -3.09 -9.87
CA ALA A 199 -31.13 -1.80 -9.35
C ALA A 199 -31.83 -1.99 -7.98
N PRO A 200 -31.56 -1.13 -6.98
CA PRO A 200 -32.22 -1.24 -5.69
C PRO A 200 -33.73 -1.24 -5.92
N THR A 201 -34.42 -2.28 -5.45
CA THR A 201 -35.87 -2.34 -5.48
C THR A 201 -36.41 -1.10 -4.75
N PRO A 202 -37.35 -0.35 -5.35
CA PRO A 202 -37.93 0.80 -4.66
C PRO A 202 -38.56 0.32 -3.35
N PRO A 203 -38.38 1.07 -2.24
CA PRO A 203 -38.94 0.68 -0.95
C PRO A 203 -40.45 0.55 -1.06
N ALA A 204 -40.98 -0.54 -0.48
CA ALA A 204 -42.41 -0.80 -0.43
C ALA A 204 -43.15 0.43 0.14
N PRO A 205 -44.31 0.81 -0.42
CA PRO A 205 -45.04 1.99 0.04
C PRO A 205 -45.46 1.79 1.50
N ALA A 206 -45.13 2.76 2.35
CA ALA A 206 -45.52 2.75 3.75
C ALA A 206 -47.06 2.68 3.89
N PRO A 207 -47.60 1.93 4.87
CA PRO A 207 -49.04 1.84 5.07
C PRO A 207 -49.59 3.23 5.41
N ARG A 208 -50.54 3.69 4.60
CA ARG A 208 -51.26 4.96 4.81
C ARG A 208 -52.07 4.85 6.11
N ARG A 209 -51.68 5.62 7.13
CA ARG A 209 -52.53 5.87 8.30
C ARG A 209 -53.61 6.86 7.90
N GLY A 210 -54.83 6.36 7.68
CA GLY A 210 -56.03 7.20 7.57
C GLY A 210 -56.52 7.60 8.97
N ILE A 211 -56.79 8.89 9.17
CA ILE A 211 -57.54 9.41 10.32
C ILE A 211 -58.84 10.03 9.78
N VAL A 212 -59.87 10.06 10.63
CA VAL A 212 -61.25 10.58 10.50
C VAL A 212 -62.25 9.50 10.04
N GLY A 213 -63.35 9.18 10.72
CA GLY A 213 -63.99 9.70 11.93
C GLY A 213 -65.51 9.38 11.91
N TRP A 214 -66.03 8.90 13.04
CA TRP A 214 -67.39 9.13 13.59
C TRP A 214 -68.63 8.29 13.15
N VAL A 215 -69.18 7.55 14.16
CA VAL A 215 -70.60 7.20 14.50
C VAL A 215 -71.40 6.26 13.56
N LEU A 216 -72.27 5.31 13.96
CA LEU A 216 -73.30 5.18 15.02
C LEU A 216 -73.72 3.70 15.25
N PHE A 217 -74.29 3.45 16.44
CA PHE A 217 -75.48 2.62 16.74
C PHE A 217 -75.37 1.35 17.63
N TRP A 218 -75.67 1.59 18.91
CA TRP A 218 -76.48 0.87 19.92
C TRP A 218 -76.65 -0.66 19.95
N GLY A 219 -76.43 -1.19 21.15
CA GLY A 219 -77.09 -2.38 21.70
C GLY A 219 -77.01 -2.38 23.23
N LEU A 220 -78.14 -2.19 23.90
CA LEU A 220 -78.34 -2.30 25.35
C LEU A 220 -78.24 -3.76 25.81
N VAL A 221 -77.73 -4.00 27.03
CA VAL A 221 -78.46 -4.58 28.20
C VAL A 221 -77.48 -5.13 29.25
N ALA A 222 -77.64 -4.60 30.48
CA ALA A 222 -77.47 -5.18 31.84
C ALA A 222 -76.13 -5.84 32.24
N ALA A 223 -75.71 -5.90 33.50
CA ALA A 223 -75.98 -5.25 34.79
C ALA A 223 -75.00 -5.95 35.76
N GLY A 224 -74.43 -5.24 36.73
CA GLY A 224 -73.60 -5.89 37.76
C GLY A 224 -72.66 -4.95 38.51
N LEU A 225 -73.23 -4.22 39.49
CA LEU A 225 -72.62 -3.64 40.70
C LEU A 225 -71.49 -4.54 41.28
N VAL A 226 -70.37 -4.07 41.85
CA VAL A 226 -70.20 -3.31 43.12
C VAL A 226 -68.70 -2.94 43.30
N VAL A 227 -68.45 -1.66 43.60
CA VAL A 227 -67.56 -1.04 44.62
C VAL A 227 -66.15 -1.59 44.93
N GLY A 228 -65.17 -0.67 44.98
CA GLY A 228 -63.96 -0.84 45.82
C GLY A 228 -62.89 0.22 45.58
N ALA A 229 -62.98 1.35 46.29
CA ALA A 229 -62.01 2.44 46.27
C ALA A 229 -60.72 2.12 47.06
N PHE A 230 -59.61 2.82 46.76
CA PHE A 230 -58.81 3.67 47.67
C PHE A 230 -57.33 3.81 47.24
N THR A 231 -56.97 5.07 46.92
CA THR A 231 -55.77 5.84 47.37
C THR A 231 -54.34 5.32 47.18
N ILE A 232 -53.60 6.03 46.30
CA ILE A 232 -52.32 6.81 46.50
C ILE A 232 -51.78 6.74 47.96
N PRO A 233 -50.46 6.57 48.26
CA PRO A 233 -49.45 7.56 47.83
C PRO A 233 -47.96 7.14 47.67
N LEU A 234 -47.22 8.04 46.97
CA LEU A 234 -45.76 8.31 47.08
C LEU A 234 -45.43 8.82 48.51
N PRO A 235 -44.20 8.88 49.06
CA PRO A 235 -42.93 9.37 48.46
C PRO A 235 -41.71 8.46 48.81
N PHE A 236 -40.50 8.59 48.25
CA PHE A 236 -39.53 9.70 48.26
C PHE A 236 -38.59 9.58 47.05
#